data_AF-A0A0M8VCJ0-F1
#
_entry.id   AF-A0A0M8VCJ0-F1
#
_cell.length_a   1.000
_cell.length_b   1.000
_cell.length_c   1.000
_cell.angle_alpha   90.00
_cell.angle_beta   90.00
_cell.angle_gamma   90.00
#
_symmetry.space_group_name_H-M   'P 1'
#
loop_
_entity.id
_entity.type
_entity.pdbx_description
1 polymer ?
#
loop_
_entity_poly.entity_id
_entity_poly.type
_entity_poly.pdbx_seq_one_letter_code
_entity_poly.pdbx_strand_id
1 'polypeptide(L)'
;MTLFAESPDCVKAARDMVGSYLKTWHLEHAVDDARLVVSELVGNVVHHVVPDNRLALPGSGRRIDVSLMTYPEVLVIGVSDEDSTPPDLPVGEFFSPDLAGSFSEALLPDRGRGLLIVQRLADAVWWSPGTRAGKTVWCRLDLDRLWAENSA
;
A
#
# COMPACT_ATOMS: atom_id res chain seq x y z
N MET A 1 -7.99 10.02 -0.63
CA MET A 1 -8.67 9.98 -1.95
C MET A 1 -9.44 8.67 -2.05
N THR A 2 -10.62 8.70 -2.66
CA THR A 2 -11.43 7.50 -2.92
C THR A 2 -11.33 7.12 -4.40
N LEU A 3 -11.16 5.83 -4.66
CA LEU A 3 -11.06 5.18 -5.97
C LEU A 3 -12.04 4.01 -6.05
N PHE A 4 -12.22 3.47 -7.26
CA PHE A 4 -13.03 2.28 -7.51
C PHE A 4 -12.21 1.26 -8.29
N ALA A 5 -12.20 0.01 -7.85
CA ALA A 5 -11.39 -1.06 -8.44
C ALA A 5 -11.75 -1.38 -9.90
N GLU A 6 -12.98 -1.06 -10.30
CA GLU A 6 -13.51 -1.26 -11.66
C GLU A 6 -13.06 -0.15 -12.62
N SER A 7 -12.50 0.95 -12.11
CA SER A 7 -11.91 1.98 -12.95
C SER A 7 -10.55 1.51 -13.48
N PRO A 8 -10.34 1.43 -14.80
CA PRO A 8 -9.12 0.88 -15.40
C PRO A 8 -7.87 1.70 -15.04
N ASP A 9 -8.05 3.00 -14.73
CA ASP A 9 -6.97 3.91 -14.38
C ASP A 9 -6.77 4.09 -12.87
N CYS A 10 -7.45 3.32 -12.01
CA CYS A 10 -7.42 3.54 -10.56
C CYS A 10 -6.00 3.51 -9.96
N VAL A 11 -5.15 2.56 -10.38
CA VAL A 11 -3.76 2.44 -9.92
C VAL A 11 -2.93 3.64 -10.37
N LYS A 12 -3.12 4.10 -11.62
CA LYS A 12 -2.44 5.28 -12.14
C LYS A 12 -2.88 6.55 -11.40
N ALA A 13 -4.19 6.71 -11.19
CA ALA A 13 -4.75 7.83 -10.42
C ALA A 13 -4.19 7.86 -8.99
N ALA A 14 -4.03 6.70 -8.34
CA ALA A 14 -3.40 6.60 -7.03
C ALA A 14 -1.95 7.12 -7.06
N ARG A 15 -1.11 6.64 -8.01
CA ARG A 15 0.28 7.10 -8.17
C ARG A 15 0.40 8.60 -8.44
N ASP A 16 -0.46 9.12 -9.31
CA ASP A 16 -0.42 10.52 -9.72
C ASP A 16 -0.78 11.42 -8.54
N MET A 17 -1.83 11.04 -7.79
CA MET A 17 -2.25 11.73 -6.58
C MET A 17 -1.18 11.70 -5.49
N VAL A 18 -0.62 10.53 -5.17
CA VAL A 18 0.45 10.40 -4.17
C VAL A 18 1.66 11.25 -4.55
N GLY A 19 2.13 11.14 -5.81
CA GLY A 19 3.25 11.95 -6.28
C GLY A 19 2.98 13.45 -6.24
N SER A 20 1.74 13.89 -6.51
CA SER A 20 1.36 15.30 -6.43
C SER A 20 1.37 15.84 -5.00
N TYR A 21 0.86 15.07 -4.03
CA TYR A 21 0.86 15.47 -2.62
C TYR A 21 2.29 15.55 -2.06
N LEU A 22 3.13 14.56 -2.35
CA LEU A 22 4.51 14.56 -1.87
C LEU A 22 5.34 15.73 -2.42
N LYS A 23 5.17 16.08 -3.70
CA LYS A 23 5.78 17.31 -4.25
C LYS A 23 5.28 18.57 -3.56
N THR A 24 3.98 18.63 -3.28
CA THR A 24 3.38 19.77 -2.56
C THR A 24 3.93 19.88 -1.14
N TRP A 25 4.27 18.75 -0.51
CA TRP A 25 4.90 18.69 0.82
C TRP A 25 6.43 18.77 0.79
N HIS A 26 7.04 18.93 -0.39
CA HIS A 26 8.50 19.03 -0.58
C HIS A 26 9.24 17.74 -0.16
N LEU A 27 8.61 16.59 -0.45
CA LEU A 27 9.12 15.24 -0.20
C LEU A 27 9.43 14.53 -1.53
N GLU A 28 10.05 15.22 -2.48
CA GLU A 28 10.38 14.69 -3.81
C GLU A 28 11.21 13.40 -3.76
N HIS A 29 12.12 13.33 -2.80
CA HIS A 29 12.99 12.17 -2.54
C HIS A 29 12.21 10.90 -2.16
N ALA A 30 10.95 11.00 -1.73
CA ALA A 30 10.12 9.84 -1.37
C ALA A 30 9.11 9.46 -2.48
N VAL A 31 9.07 10.19 -3.59
CA VAL A 31 8.01 10.06 -4.60
C VAL A 31 7.99 8.69 -5.27
N ASP A 32 9.15 8.17 -5.66
CA ASP A 32 9.23 6.93 -6.44
C ASP A 32 8.86 5.71 -5.58
N ASP A 33 9.39 5.63 -4.36
CA ASP A 33 9.05 4.56 -3.42
C ASP A 33 7.58 4.61 -3.02
N ALA A 34 7.06 5.79 -2.70
CA ALA A 34 5.64 5.94 -2.33
C ALA A 34 4.70 5.59 -3.49
N ARG A 35 5.08 5.92 -4.73
CA ARG A 35 4.31 5.55 -5.94
C ARG A 35 4.33 4.04 -6.19
N LEU A 36 5.44 3.39 -5.94
CA LEU A 36 5.53 1.94 -6.08
C LEU A 36 4.71 1.25 -4.99
N VAL A 37 4.87 1.66 -3.72
CA VAL A 37 4.07 1.15 -2.59
C VAL A 37 2.57 1.29 -2.88
N VAL A 38 2.09 2.46 -3.27
CA VAL A 38 0.65 2.64 -3.54
C VAL A 38 0.17 1.83 -4.74
N SER A 39 1.03 1.61 -5.75
CA SER A 39 0.67 0.79 -6.91
C SER A 39 0.44 -0.65 -6.53
N GLU A 40 1.35 -1.21 -5.73
CA GLU A 40 1.26 -2.60 -5.28
C GLU A 40 0.08 -2.79 -4.33
N LEU A 41 -0.14 -1.88 -3.38
CA LEU A 41 -1.28 -1.97 -2.47
C LEU A 41 -2.63 -1.85 -3.19
N VAL A 42 -2.79 -0.86 -4.08
CA VAL A 42 -4.03 -0.71 -4.85
C VAL A 42 -4.20 -1.85 -5.86
N GLY A 43 -3.11 -2.31 -6.49
CA GLY A 43 -3.11 -3.48 -7.37
C GLY A 43 -3.56 -4.75 -6.65
N ASN A 44 -3.05 -4.99 -5.44
CA ASN A 44 -3.50 -6.10 -4.60
C ASN A 44 -5.00 -6.03 -4.34
N VAL A 45 -5.55 -4.84 -4.05
CA VAL A 45 -6.99 -4.66 -3.88
C VAL A 45 -7.74 -5.02 -5.17
N VAL A 46 -7.34 -4.47 -6.31
CA VAL A 46 -7.99 -4.71 -7.60
C VAL A 46 -8.05 -6.21 -7.94
N HIS A 47 -6.93 -6.92 -7.74
CA HIS A 47 -6.76 -8.30 -8.17
C HIS A 47 -7.19 -9.36 -7.14
N HIS A 48 -7.26 -9.03 -5.85
CA HIS A 48 -7.44 -10.04 -4.80
C HIS A 48 -8.63 -9.79 -3.86
N VAL A 49 -9.17 -8.58 -3.78
CA VAL A 49 -10.29 -8.28 -2.87
C VAL A 49 -11.59 -8.85 -3.43
N VAL A 50 -12.20 -9.73 -2.66
CA VAL A 50 -13.58 -10.18 -2.87
C VAL A 50 -14.43 -9.41 -1.85
N PRO A 51 -15.29 -8.48 -2.28
CA PRO A 51 -16.01 -7.62 -1.35
C PRO A 51 -16.91 -8.45 -0.45
N ASP A 52 -16.96 -8.10 0.84
CA ASP A 52 -17.86 -8.75 1.77
C ASP A 52 -19.30 -8.62 1.26
N ASN A 53 -20.01 -9.75 1.19
CA ASN A 53 -21.38 -9.83 0.68
C ASN A 53 -22.38 -8.94 1.48
N ARG A 54 -21.93 -8.39 2.61
CA ARG A 54 -22.66 -7.45 3.48
C ARG A 54 -22.47 -5.97 3.11
N LEU A 55 -21.43 -5.64 2.37
CA LEU A 55 -21.13 -4.27 1.90
C LEU A 55 -21.39 -4.08 0.40
N ALA A 56 -21.33 -5.16 -0.38
CA ALA A 56 -21.58 -5.11 -1.81
C ALA A 56 -23.06 -4.86 -2.11
N LEU A 57 -23.41 -3.62 -2.47
CA LEU A 57 -24.66 -3.35 -3.19
C LEU A 57 -24.51 -3.91 -4.62
N PRO A 58 -25.48 -4.69 -5.14
CA PRO A 58 -25.43 -5.18 -6.51
C PRO A 58 -25.23 -4.02 -7.50
N GLY A 59 -24.12 -4.03 -8.25
CA GLY A 59 -23.77 -2.97 -9.21
C GLY A 59 -22.97 -1.79 -8.65
N SER A 60 -22.63 -1.77 -7.36
CA SER A 60 -21.67 -0.80 -6.80
C SER A 60 -20.24 -1.30 -6.98
N GLY A 61 -19.35 -0.44 -7.46
CA GLY A 61 -17.92 -0.75 -7.60
C GLY A 61 -17.22 -0.85 -6.25
N ARG A 62 -16.19 -1.69 -6.15
CA ARG A 62 -15.40 -1.90 -4.92
C ARG A 62 -14.62 -0.63 -4.59
N ARG A 63 -14.92 -0.02 -3.45
CA ARG A 63 -14.29 1.22 -3.02
C ARG A 63 -12.87 0.98 -2.50
N ILE A 64 -11.95 1.86 -2.87
CA ILE A 64 -10.58 1.88 -2.38
C ILE A 64 -10.29 3.27 -1.82
N ASP A 65 -9.90 3.35 -0.54
CA ASP A 65 -9.57 4.63 0.09
C ASP A 65 -8.06 4.71 0.34
N VAL A 66 -7.38 5.66 -0.32
CA VAL A 66 -5.96 5.95 -0.14
C VAL A 66 -5.78 7.14 0.80
N SER A 67 -5.00 6.95 1.85
CA SER A 67 -4.69 7.96 2.87
C SER A 67 -3.19 8.21 2.93
N LEU A 68 -2.82 9.48 3.09
CA LEU A 68 -1.44 9.90 3.32
C LEU A 68 -1.40 10.73 4.60
N MET A 69 -0.46 10.40 5.48
CA MET A 69 -0.19 11.15 6.69
C MET A 69 1.31 11.39 6.78
N THR A 70 1.72 12.60 7.14
CA THR A 70 3.13 12.93 7.32
C THR A 70 3.37 13.47 8.72
N TYR A 71 4.47 13.04 9.30
CA TYR A 71 5.08 13.49 10.55
C TYR A 71 6.52 13.92 10.22
N PRO A 72 7.23 14.66 11.08
CA PRO A 72 8.51 15.30 10.72
C PRO A 72 9.51 14.42 9.97
N GLU A 73 9.61 13.12 10.30
CA GLU A 73 10.57 12.18 9.69
C GLU A 73 9.89 10.97 9.06
N VAL A 74 8.55 10.95 9.00
CA VAL A 74 7.81 9.73 8.65
C VAL A 74 6.64 10.03 7.72
N LEU A 75 6.58 9.27 6.62
CA LEU A 75 5.41 9.19 5.75
C LEU A 75 4.65 7.89 6.02
N VAL A 76 3.35 8.00 6.26
CA VAL A 76 2.44 6.84 6.39
C VAL A 76 1.47 6.83 5.24
N ILE A 77 1.40 5.69 4.54
CA ILE A 77 0.48 5.42 3.44
C ILE A 77 -0.51 4.37 3.91
N GLY A 78 -1.81 4.64 3.76
CA GLY A 78 -2.88 3.70 4.05
C GLY A 78 -3.71 3.40 2.81
N VAL A 79 -3.98 2.12 2.54
CA VAL A 79 -4.93 1.69 1.50
C VAL A 79 -6.00 0.82 2.13
N SER A 80 -7.24 1.28 2.05
CA SER A 80 -8.40 0.58 2.61
C SER A 80 -9.26 -0.03 1.52
N ASP A 81 -9.76 -1.23 1.77
CA ASP A 81 -10.71 -1.95 0.91
C ASP A 81 -11.97 -2.35 1.69
N GLU A 82 -12.93 -2.98 1.00
CA GLU A 82 -14.21 -3.44 1.56
C GLU A 82 -14.22 -4.94 1.92
N ASP A 83 -13.06 -5.59 1.94
CA ASP A 83 -12.88 -7.01 2.27
C ASP A 83 -12.25 -7.15 3.65
N SER A 84 -13.00 -7.74 4.59
CA SER A 84 -12.53 -7.90 5.96
C SER A 84 -11.54 -9.06 6.14
N THR A 85 -11.24 -9.82 5.08
CA THR A 85 -10.25 -10.92 5.12
C THR A 85 -8.88 -10.33 5.43
N PRO A 86 -8.21 -10.77 6.52
CA PRO A 86 -6.86 -10.32 6.82
C PRO A 86 -5.94 -10.52 5.61
N PRO A 87 -5.08 -9.55 5.29
CA PRO A 87 -4.07 -9.78 4.27
C PRO A 87 -3.14 -10.90 4.77
N ASP A 88 -2.65 -11.74 3.86
CA ASP A 88 -1.57 -12.70 4.13
C ASP A 88 -0.25 -11.93 4.34
N LEU A 89 -0.21 -11.11 5.39
CA LEU A 89 1.03 -10.58 5.92
C LEU A 89 1.67 -11.67 6.76
N PRO A 90 2.97 -11.95 6.61
CA PRO A 90 3.66 -12.82 7.55
C PRO A 90 3.46 -12.23 8.96
N VAL A 91 2.79 -13.00 9.81
CA VAL A 91 2.35 -12.57 11.13
C VAL A 91 3.57 -12.28 12.00
N GLY A 92 3.70 -11.04 12.48
CA GLY A 92 4.43 -10.74 13.72
C GLY A 92 5.93 -10.44 13.62
N GLU A 93 6.50 -10.27 12.43
CA GLU A 93 7.91 -9.88 12.32
C GLU A 93 8.02 -8.48 11.69
N PHE A 94 8.47 -7.53 12.52
CA PHE A 94 9.17 -6.35 12.04
C PHE A 94 10.42 -6.83 11.31
N PHE A 95 10.30 -7.15 10.03
CA PHE A 95 11.44 -7.62 9.24
C PHE A 95 12.33 -6.42 8.90
N SER A 96 13.52 -6.38 9.50
CA SER A 96 14.59 -5.53 8.98
C SER A 96 14.89 -5.91 7.52
N PRO A 97 15.20 -4.94 6.64
CA PRO A 97 15.48 -5.16 5.22
C PRO A 97 16.51 -6.26 4.92
N ASP A 98 17.41 -6.54 5.86
CA ASP A 98 18.48 -7.54 5.78
C ASP A 98 17.98 -8.99 5.67
N LEU A 99 16.78 -9.31 6.18
CA LEU A 99 16.30 -10.70 6.25
C LEU A 99 15.54 -11.18 5.00
N ALA A 100 15.09 -10.29 4.14
CA ALA A 100 14.24 -10.69 3.02
C ALA A 100 15.00 -11.38 1.86
N GLY A 101 16.32 -11.55 1.96
CA GLY A 101 17.15 -12.28 0.99
C GLY A 101 16.90 -13.80 0.94
N SER A 102 16.10 -14.37 1.86
CA SER A 102 15.86 -15.82 1.94
C SER A 102 14.57 -16.32 1.27
N PHE A 103 13.75 -15.45 0.70
CA PHE A 103 12.54 -15.87 -0.02
C PHE A 103 12.83 -16.08 -1.51
N SER A 104 12.83 -17.34 -1.95
CA SER A 104 13.02 -17.68 -3.36
C SER A 104 11.86 -17.16 -4.21
N GLU A 105 12.17 -16.26 -5.15
CA GLU A 105 11.28 -15.60 -6.10
C GLU A 105 10.41 -16.56 -6.95
N ALA A 106 10.81 -17.83 -7.01
CA ALA A 106 10.13 -18.90 -7.75
C ALA A 106 8.97 -19.59 -6.99
N LEU A 107 8.79 -19.33 -5.68
CA LEU A 107 7.76 -19.97 -4.85
C LEU A 107 6.52 -19.09 -4.59
N LEU A 108 6.52 -17.84 -5.02
CA LEU A 108 5.39 -16.94 -4.83
C LEU A 108 4.50 -16.97 -6.08
N PRO A 109 3.28 -17.55 -6.03
CA PRO A 109 2.28 -17.25 -7.05
C PRO A 109 2.10 -15.73 -7.14
N ASP A 110 1.67 -15.21 -8.29
CA ASP A 110 1.59 -13.75 -8.57
C ASP A 110 0.90 -12.93 -7.45
N ARG A 111 0.05 -13.59 -6.65
CA ARG A 111 -0.62 -13.07 -5.45
C ARG A 111 0.28 -12.57 -4.31
N GLY A 112 1.59 -12.84 -4.34
CA GLY A 112 2.52 -12.48 -3.25
C GLY A 112 3.58 -11.44 -3.59
N ARG A 113 3.78 -11.09 -4.87
CA ARG A 113 4.88 -10.20 -5.29
C ARG A 113 4.69 -8.76 -4.83
N GLY A 114 3.46 -8.24 -4.89
CA GLY A 114 3.19 -6.86 -4.54
C GLY A 114 3.45 -6.56 -3.06
N LEU A 115 3.04 -7.45 -2.16
CA LEU A 115 3.35 -7.31 -0.73
C LEU A 115 4.86 -7.44 -0.45
N LEU A 116 5.58 -8.29 -1.19
CA LEU A 116 7.03 -8.40 -1.06
C LEU A 116 7.73 -7.09 -1.45
N ILE A 117 7.31 -6.45 -2.55
CA ILE A 117 7.85 -5.13 -2.96
C ILE A 117 7.58 -4.10 -1.87
N VAL A 118 6.35 -4.03 -1.38
CA VAL A 118 5.98 -3.11 -0.29
C VAL A 118 6.82 -3.36 0.95
N GLN A 119 7.06 -4.61 1.32
CA GLN A 119 7.89 -5.00 2.46
C GLN A 119 9.37 -4.62 2.30
N ARG A 120 9.88 -4.52 1.07
CA ARG A 120 11.26 -4.10 0.81
C ARG A 120 11.42 -2.59 0.90
N LEU A 121 10.42 -1.84 0.48
CA LEU A 121 10.47 -0.39 0.42
C LEU A 121 10.07 0.25 1.76
N ALA A 122 9.11 -0.34 2.46
CA ALA A 122 8.56 0.19 3.70
C ALA A 122 9.37 -0.23 4.93
N ASP A 123 9.61 0.72 5.83
CA ASP A 123 10.25 0.51 7.12
C ASP A 123 9.33 -0.21 8.12
N ALA A 124 8.01 -0.14 7.92
CA ALA A 124 7.05 -0.99 8.60
C ALA A 124 5.77 -1.17 7.77
N VAL A 125 5.15 -2.34 7.89
CA VAL A 125 3.85 -2.66 7.27
C VAL A 125 2.95 -3.32 8.31
N TRP A 126 1.71 -2.85 8.42
CA TRP A 126 0.71 -3.44 9.32
C TRP A 126 -0.68 -3.30 8.71
N TRP A 127 -1.70 -3.88 9.35
CA TRP A 127 -3.08 -3.69 8.95
C TRP A 127 -3.99 -3.45 10.16
N SER A 128 -5.13 -2.83 9.93
CA SER A 128 -6.17 -2.63 10.93
C SER A 128 -7.55 -2.89 10.33
N PRO A 129 -8.50 -3.46 11.08
CA PRO A 129 -9.87 -3.60 10.62
C PRO A 129 -10.52 -2.22 10.41
N GLY A 130 -11.36 -2.12 9.38
CA GLY A 130 -12.22 -0.95 9.17
C GLY A 130 -13.31 -0.84 10.24
N THR A 131 -13.83 0.37 10.46
CA THR A 131 -14.82 0.63 11.52
C THR A 131 -16.17 -0.06 11.34
N ARG A 132 -16.54 -0.42 10.10
CA ARG A 132 -17.79 -1.14 9.78
C ARG A 132 -17.54 -2.50 9.13
N ALA A 133 -16.62 -2.55 8.18
CA ALA A 133 -16.08 -3.74 7.54
C ALA A 133 -14.94 -3.29 6.61
N GLY A 134 -14.24 -4.26 6.01
CA GLY A 134 -13.02 -4.00 5.26
C GLY A 134 -11.77 -3.96 6.14
N LYS A 135 -10.63 -3.74 5.50
CA LYS A 135 -9.33 -3.57 6.17
C LYS A 135 -8.62 -2.37 5.61
N THR A 136 -7.67 -1.84 6.38
CA THR A 136 -6.67 -0.91 5.89
C THR A 136 -5.30 -1.52 6.04
N VAL A 137 -4.54 -1.58 4.95
CA VAL A 137 -3.11 -1.89 4.96
C VAL A 137 -2.35 -0.57 5.06
N TRP A 138 -1.46 -0.49 6.04
CA TRP A 138 -0.64 0.66 6.33
C TRP A 138 0.83 0.37 6.05
N CYS A 139 1.53 1.36 5.53
CA CYS A 139 2.97 1.32 5.31
C CYS A 139 3.60 2.59 5.85
N ARG A 140 4.74 2.45 6.52
CA ARG A 140 5.58 3.53 7.01
C ARG A 140 6.84 3.61 6.16
N LEU A 141 7.20 4.83 5.76
CA LEU A 141 8.46 5.17 5.12
C LEU A 141 9.19 6.18 6.00
N ASP A 142 10.47 5.92 6.27
CA ASP A 142 11.39 6.83 6.96
C ASP A 142 11.97 7.84 5.96
N LEU A 143 11.67 9.11 6.16
CA LEU A 143 12.02 10.17 5.21
C LEU A 143 13.53 10.45 5.21
N ASP A 144 14.20 10.32 6.36
CA ASP A 144 15.65 10.55 6.45
C ASP A 144 16.43 9.45 5.74
N ARG A 145 15.97 8.19 5.87
CA ARG A 145 16.54 7.07 5.10
C ARG A 145 16.41 7.32 3.60
N LEU A 146 15.19 7.64 3.13
CA LEU A 146 14.94 7.87 1.70
C LEU A 146 15.70 9.10 1.18
N TRP A 147 15.87 10.14 1.99
CA TRP A 147 16.70 11.28 1.63
C TRP A 147 18.16 10.86 1.44
N ALA A 148 18.72 10.08 2.35
CA ALA A 148 20.10 9.61 2.27
C ALA A 148 20.34 8.70 1.06
N GLU A 149 19.39 7.82 0.74
CA GLU A 149 19.45 6.92 -0.42
C GLU A 149 19.38 7.69 -1.76
N ASN A 150 18.55 8.73 -1.83
CA ASN A 150 18.26 9.45 -3.08
C ASN A 150 19.04 10.77 -3.27
N SER A 151 19.87 11.15 -2.29
CA SER A 151 20.75 12.34 -2.37
C SER A 151 22.22 12.00 -2.66
N ALA A 152 22.56 10.71 -2.78
CA ALA A 152 23.90 10.21 -3.11
C ALA A 152 24.12 10.14 -4.63
#